data_AF-A0A4C1SWY0-F1
#
_entry.id   AF-A0A4C1SWY0-F1
#
_cell.length_a   1.000
_cell.length_b   1.000
_cell.length_c   1.000
_cell.angle_alpha   90.00
_cell.angle_beta   90.00
_cell.angle_gamma   90.00
#
_symmetry.space_group_name_H-M   'P 1'
#
loop_
_entity.id
_entity.type
_entity.pdbx_description
1 polymer ?
#
loop_
_entity_poly.entity_id
_entity_poly.type
_entity_poly.pdbx_seq_one_letter_code
_entity_poly.pdbx_strand_id
1 'polypeptide(L)'
;MTTTISLKLHTIVPCAVGVRAGGNSEKIEQVNEFVCLGSLFINHGKHDRDIGRRVNAGNKLNGALLAIMNSKSVSRQTHLAIHNGDLIPTLIYGSESWVWKKKNESRINAVDMRSLRSMCGVSQKERCRYSDVRERCGLKEDVVTITERGMLHWFDYLERMNEDRLTKQIYRVNVCGEKGNKGRSRKSYADHMGSILKKGTILSTRNR
;
A
#
# COMPACT_ATOMS: atom_id res chain seq x y z
N MET A 1 33.95 13.27 -12.91
CA MET A 1 32.80 14.20 -12.98
C MET A 1 31.61 13.49 -12.36
N THR A 2 31.45 13.64 -11.05
CA THR A 2 30.53 12.86 -10.23
C THR A 2 29.41 13.79 -9.83
N THR A 3 28.27 13.70 -10.51
CA THR A 3 27.10 14.53 -10.19
C THR A 3 26.52 14.05 -8.88
N THR A 4 26.79 14.83 -7.83
CA THR A 4 26.25 14.69 -6.48
C THR A 4 24.73 14.74 -6.54
N ILE A 5 24.08 13.58 -6.45
CA ILE A 5 22.65 13.45 -6.19
C ILE A 5 22.42 13.75 -4.69
N SER A 6 22.72 14.99 -4.30
CA SER A 6 22.28 15.60 -3.05
C SER A 6 20.89 16.18 -3.29
N LEU A 7 19.90 15.31 -3.51
CA LEU A 7 18.50 15.71 -3.50
C LEU A 7 17.85 15.23 -2.21
N LYS A 8 17.90 16.13 -1.23
CA LYS A 8 16.84 16.40 -0.24
C LYS A 8 16.04 15.18 0.23
N LEU A 9 16.62 14.41 1.14
CA LEU A 9 15.89 13.55 2.08
C LEU A 9 15.45 14.32 3.35
N HIS A 10 15.48 15.66 3.33
CA HIS A 10 15.32 16.51 4.51
C HIS A 10 13.87 16.86 4.90
N THR A 11 12.85 16.36 4.20
CA THR A 11 11.45 16.69 4.54
C THR A 11 10.51 15.51 4.29
N ILE A 12 10.66 14.46 5.09
CA ILE A 12 9.54 13.57 5.42
C ILE A 12 9.09 13.94 6.82
N VAL A 13 8.53 15.14 6.99
CA VAL A 13 7.83 15.51 8.23
C VAL A 13 6.36 15.22 8.01
N PRO A 14 5.72 14.31 8.77
CA PRO A 14 4.27 14.19 8.72
C PRO A 14 3.66 15.54 9.12
N CYS A 15 2.76 16.03 8.27
CA CYS A 15 2.18 17.38 8.30
C CYS A 15 1.25 17.69 9.50
N ALA A 16 1.47 17.03 10.65
CA ALA A 16 0.74 17.23 11.89
C ALA A 16 1.65 17.54 13.10
N VAL A 17 2.98 17.59 12.92
CA VAL A 17 3.90 17.90 14.01
C VAL A 17 4.83 19.01 13.56
N GLY A 18 4.93 20.07 14.36
CA GLY A 18 6.08 20.98 14.32
C GLY A 18 7.32 20.18 14.71
N VAL A 19 7.87 19.42 13.77
CA VAL A 19 9.13 18.71 13.96
C VAL A 19 10.24 19.75 13.84
N ARG A 20 10.89 20.03 14.97
CA ARG A 20 12.16 20.75 14.99
C ARG A 20 13.23 19.82 14.42
N ALA A 21 13.59 20.02 13.16
CA ALA A 21 14.85 19.51 12.63
C ALA A 21 16.00 20.24 13.33
N GLY A 22 17.10 19.54 13.61
CA GLY A 22 18.10 19.93 14.60
C GLY A 22 18.75 21.31 14.42
N GLY A 23 19.23 21.84 15.56
CA GLY A 23 20.29 22.85 15.67
C GLY A 23 19.98 24.28 15.24
N ASN A 24 19.25 24.49 14.14
CA ASN A 24 18.94 25.81 13.61
C ASN A 24 17.44 25.96 13.40
N SER A 25 16.91 27.05 13.95
CA SER A 25 15.50 27.40 14.09
C SER A 25 14.78 27.74 12.77
N GLU A 26 14.90 26.92 11.72
CA GLU A 26 14.12 27.09 10.50
C GLU A 26 12.74 26.45 10.64
N LYS A 27 11.70 27.28 10.54
CA LYS A 27 10.30 26.83 10.51
C LYS A 27 10.05 26.13 9.18
N ILE A 28 9.75 24.83 9.22
CA ILE A 28 9.35 24.07 8.03
C ILE A 28 7.93 24.50 7.64
N GLU A 29 7.75 24.89 6.37
CA GLU A 29 6.46 25.28 5.83
C GLU A 29 5.47 24.10 5.85
N GLN A 30 4.27 24.33 6.38
CA GLN A 30 3.21 23.33 6.43
C GLN A 30 2.40 23.37 5.13
N VAL A 31 2.47 22.29 4.34
CA VAL A 31 1.74 22.19 3.06
C VAL A 31 0.57 21.22 3.19
N ASN A 32 -0.59 21.56 2.63
CA ASN A 32 -1.79 20.71 2.72
C ASN A 32 -1.62 19.34 2.03
N GLU A 33 -0.88 19.32 0.92
CA GLU A 33 -0.63 18.15 0.08
C GLU A 33 0.80 18.17 -0.43
N PHE A 34 1.50 17.04 -0.35
CA PHE A 34 2.81 16.89 -0.98
C PHE A 34 2.95 15.53 -1.66
N VAL A 35 3.61 15.48 -2.80
CA VAL A 35 3.96 14.23 -3.49
C VAL A 35 5.42 13.94 -3.25
N CYS A 36 5.71 12.81 -2.61
CA CYS A 36 7.06 12.32 -2.39
C CYS A 36 7.19 10.92 -2.99
N LEU A 37 8.15 10.73 -3.90
CA LEU A 37 8.36 9.47 -4.60
C LEU A 37 7.07 8.91 -5.24
N GLY A 38 6.20 9.79 -5.74
CA GLY A 38 4.91 9.40 -6.32
C GLY A 38 3.80 9.06 -5.32
N SER A 39 4.08 9.01 -4.01
CA SER A 39 3.06 8.86 -2.97
C SER A 39 2.53 10.23 -2.51
N LEU A 40 1.21 10.36 -2.43
CA LEU A 40 0.53 11.57 -1.96
C LEU A 40 0.35 11.54 -0.44
N PHE A 41 0.89 12.55 0.21
CA PHE A 41 0.72 12.80 1.63
C PHE A 41 -0.17 14.03 1.84
N ILE A 42 -1.07 13.93 2.81
CA ILE A 42 -2.07 14.95 3.11
C ILE A 42 -2.01 15.26 4.61
N ASN A 43 -2.17 16.52 4.96
CA ASN A 43 -2.06 16.99 6.35
C ASN A 43 -2.96 16.27 7.36
N HIS A 44 -4.12 15.75 6.95
CA HIS A 44 -5.03 15.00 7.82
C HIS A 44 -4.67 13.51 7.99
N GLY A 45 -3.54 13.04 7.42
CA GLY A 45 -3.06 11.66 7.53
C GLY A 45 -3.97 10.62 6.85
N LYS A 46 -4.84 11.05 5.92
CA LYS A 46 -5.74 10.14 5.20
C LYS A 46 -5.07 9.64 3.91
N HIS A 47 -4.97 8.32 3.76
CA HIS A 47 -4.39 7.69 2.56
C HIS A 47 -5.42 7.44 1.43
N ASP A 48 -6.71 7.74 1.65
CA ASP A 48 -7.80 7.39 0.73
C ASP A 48 -7.61 7.98 -0.70
N ARG A 49 -6.99 9.16 -0.80
CA ARG A 49 -6.65 9.81 -2.08
C ARG A 49 -5.44 9.18 -2.75
N ASP A 50 -4.39 8.85 -2.00
CA ASP A 50 -3.21 8.17 -2.55
C ASP A 50 -3.56 6.78 -3.09
N ILE A 51 -4.31 6.01 -2.30
CA ILE A 51 -4.89 4.72 -2.73
C ILE A 51 -5.77 4.93 -3.97
N GLY A 52 -6.51 6.03 -4.04
CA GLY A 52 -7.29 6.37 -5.23
C GLY A 52 -6.44 6.59 -6.48
N ARG A 53 -5.28 7.24 -6.34
CA ARG A 53 -4.32 7.40 -7.44
C ARG A 53 -3.81 6.04 -7.92
N ARG A 54 -3.48 5.12 -7.00
CA ARG A 54 -3.03 3.74 -7.34
C ARG A 54 -4.13 2.90 -7.98
N VAL A 55 -5.35 2.94 -7.46
CA VAL A 55 -6.51 2.28 -8.07
C VAL A 55 -6.76 2.81 -9.50
N ASN A 56 -6.65 4.11 -9.71
CA ASN A 56 -6.82 4.70 -11.05
C ASN A 56 -5.69 4.29 -11.99
N ALA A 57 -4.44 4.26 -11.52
CA ALA A 57 -3.30 3.78 -12.30
C ALA A 57 -3.47 2.30 -12.68
N GLY A 58 -3.85 1.44 -11.73
CA GLY A 58 -4.12 0.02 -11.98
C GLY A 58 -5.26 -0.20 -12.97
N ASN A 59 -6.34 0.59 -12.89
CA ASN A 59 -7.43 0.52 -13.88
C ASN A 59 -6.96 0.92 -15.29
N LYS A 60 -6.14 1.96 -15.42
CA LYS A 60 -5.57 2.38 -16.71
C LYS A 60 -4.70 1.28 -17.30
N LEU A 61 -3.80 0.72 -16.49
CA LEU A 61 -2.92 -0.37 -16.89
C LEU A 61 -3.73 -1.62 -17.30
N ASN A 62 -4.71 -2.03 -16.49
CA ASN A 62 -5.56 -3.16 -16.82
C ASN A 62 -6.38 -2.93 -18.11
N GLY A 63 -6.81 -1.69 -18.37
CA GLY A 63 -7.45 -1.31 -19.62
C GLY A 63 -6.51 -1.44 -20.83
N ALA A 64 -5.28 -0.96 -20.71
CA ALA A 64 -4.26 -1.07 -21.76
C ALA A 64 -3.88 -2.52 -22.06
N LEU A 65 -3.81 -3.37 -21.03
CA LEU A 65 -3.46 -4.78 -21.16
C LEU A 65 -4.66 -5.69 -21.50
N LEU A 66 -5.88 -5.15 -21.57
CA LEU A 66 -7.11 -5.94 -21.66
C LEU A 66 -7.12 -6.90 -22.87
N ALA A 67 -6.66 -6.44 -24.03
CA ALA A 67 -6.60 -7.26 -25.24
C ALA A 67 -5.63 -8.44 -25.09
N ILE A 68 -4.48 -8.22 -24.45
CA ILE A 68 -3.48 -9.25 -24.17
C ILE A 68 -4.07 -10.26 -23.17
N MET A 69 -4.67 -9.78 -22.08
CA MET A 69 -5.24 -10.62 -21.03
C MET A 69 -6.43 -11.47 -21.50
N ASN A 70 -7.18 -11.01 -22.51
CA ASN A 70 -8.27 -11.79 -23.12
C ASN A 70 -7.80 -12.73 -24.25
N SER A 71 -6.54 -12.64 -24.68
CA SER A 71 -6.03 -13.44 -25.79
C SER A 71 -5.82 -14.90 -25.38
N LYS A 72 -6.40 -15.82 -26.17
CA LYS A 72 -6.20 -17.27 -26.00
C LYS A 72 -4.86 -17.77 -26.56
N SER A 73 -4.19 -16.97 -27.40
CA SER A 73 -2.88 -17.33 -27.96
C SER A 73 -1.72 -17.05 -27.00
N VAL A 74 -1.94 -16.23 -25.97
CA VAL A 74 -0.96 -15.93 -24.94
C VAL A 74 -1.06 -16.98 -23.86
N SER A 75 0.09 -17.49 -23.41
CA SER A 75 0.11 -18.51 -22.37
C SER A 75 -0.39 -17.95 -21.03
N ARG A 76 -1.04 -18.81 -20.24
CA ARG A 76 -1.43 -18.47 -18.86
C ARG A 76 -0.24 -17.99 -18.02
N GLN A 77 0.94 -18.58 -18.21
CA GLN A 77 2.14 -18.19 -17.48
C GLN A 77 2.55 -16.75 -17.80
N THR A 78 2.43 -16.34 -19.07
CA THR A 78 2.70 -14.96 -19.49
C THR A 78 1.68 -13.99 -18.90
N HIS A 79 0.39 -14.34 -18.90
CA HIS A 79 -0.62 -13.51 -18.23
C HIS A 79 -0.34 -13.33 -16.74
N LEU A 80 0.05 -14.41 -16.06
CA LEU A 80 0.43 -14.36 -14.64
C LEU A 80 1.68 -13.51 -14.40
N ALA A 81 2.68 -13.58 -15.29
CA ALA A 81 3.88 -12.76 -15.20
C ALA A 81 3.55 -11.27 -15.34
N ILE A 82 2.71 -10.89 -16.31
CA ILE A 82 2.23 -9.51 -16.48
C ILE A 82 1.43 -9.06 -15.27
N HIS A 83 0.52 -9.91 -14.80
CA HIS A 83 -0.32 -9.60 -13.64
C HIS A 83 0.53 -9.33 -12.37
N ASN A 84 1.45 -10.24 -12.05
CA ASN A 84 2.29 -10.13 -10.86
C ASN A 84 3.43 -9.10 -11.02
N GLY A 85 3.92 -8.88 -12.24
CA GLY A 85 5.04 -7.99 -12.54
C GLY A 85 4.63 -6.53 -12.76
N ASP A 86 3.45 -6.30 -13.34
CA ASP A 86 3.03 -4.94 -13.72
C ASP A 86 1.83 -4.48 -12.90
N LEU A 87 0.76 -5.28 -12.83
CA LEU A 87 -0.50 -4.84 -12.21
C LEU A 87 -0.40 -4.77 -10.68
N ILE A 88 0.03 -5.86 -10.05
CA ILE A 88 0.12 -5.93 -8.58
C ILE A 88 1.05 -4.82 -8.04
N PRO A 89 2.29 -4.63 -8.54
CA PRO A 89 3.15 -3.55 -8.08
C PRO A 89 2.55 -2.17 -8.28
N THR A 90 1.84 -1.93 -9.40
CA THR A 90 1.13 -0.67 -9.63
C THR A 90 0.07 -0.38 -8.58
N LEU A 91 -0.66 -1.40 -8.15
CA LEU A 91 -1.73 -1.28 -7.15
C LEU A 91 -1.20 -1.06 -5.72
N ILE A 92 -0.09 -1.70 -5.36
CA ILE A 92 0.42 -1.73 -3.99
C ILE A 92 1.57 -0.75 -3.75
N TYR A 93 2.02 0.00 -4.76
CA TYR A 93 3.11 0.95 -4.56
C TYR A 93 2.76 1.99 -3.49
N GLY A 94 3.68 2.15 -2.52
CA GLY A 94 3.54 3.08 -1.40
C GLY A 94 2.65 2.55 -0.27
N SER A 95 2.17 1.31 -0.40
CA SER A 95 1.30 0.69 0.58
C SER A 95 1.94 0.50 1.95
N GLU A 96 3.27 0.44 2.04
CA GLU A 96 4.01 0.32 3.31
C GLU A 96 3.69 1.45 4.30
N SER A 97 3.23 2.59 3.78
CA SER A 97 2.83 3.78 4.53
C SER A 97 1.32 3.89 4.80
N TRP A 98 0.51 2.95 4.30
CA TRP A 98 -0.94 3.04 4.36
C TRP A 98 -1.53 2.42 5.62
N VAL A 99 -2.62 3.02 6.10
CA VAL A 99 -3.55 2.38 7.03
C VAL A 99 -4.72 1.79 6.25
N TRP A 100 -4.77 0.45 6.14
CA TRP A 100 -5.83 -0.24 5.39
C TRP A 100 -7.19 -0.07 6.09
N LYS A 101 -8.17 0.31 5.27
CA LYS A 101 -9.59 0.30 5.61
C LYS A 101 -10.27 -0.70 4.69
N LYS A 102 -11.32 -1.37 5.18
CA LYS A 102 -12.10 -2.33 4.37
C LYS A 102 -12.60 -1.73 3.05
N LYS A 103 -12.99 -0.45 3.05
CA LYS A 103 -13.36 0.28 1.82
C LYS A 103 -12.22 0.32 0.79
N ASN A 104 -10.98 0.50 1.22
CA ASN A 104 -9.83 0.62 0.34
C ASN A 104 -9.37 -0.76 -0.17
N GLU A 105 -9.41 -1.77 0.68
CA GLU A 105 -9.24 -3.18 0.32
C GLU A 105 -10.20 -3.58 -0.81
N SER A 106 -11.50 -3.30 -0.66
CA SER A 106 -12.48 -3.62 -1.70
C SER A 106 -12.20 -2.93 -3.04
N ARG A 107 -11.66 -1.70 -3.03
CA ARG A 107 -11.32 -0.97 -4.26
C ARG A 107 -10.15 -1.60 -5.00
N ILE A 108 -9.12 -2.03 -4.27
CA ILE A 108 -7.95 -2.69 -4.86
C ILE A 108 -8.33 -4.09 -5.36
N ASN A 109 -9.06 -4.87 -4.54
CA ASN A 109 -9.56 -6.19 -4.93
C ASN A 109 -10.47 -6.11 -6.17
N ALA A 110 -11.22 -5.03 -6.37
CA ALA A 110 -12.06 -4.87 -7.56
C ALA A 110 -11.25 -4.72 -8.85
N VAL A 111 -10.10 -4.05 -8.82
CA VAL A 111 -9.21 -3.94 -9.99
C VAL A 111 -8.54 -5.27 -10.25
N ASP A 112 -8.00 -5.88 -9.20
CA ASP A 112 -7.36 -7.18 -9.26
C ASP A 112 -8.30 -8.26 -9.83
N MET A 113 -9.51 -8.38 -9.27
CA MET A 113 -10.55 -9.29 -9.73
C MET A 113 -10.92 -9.08 -11.21
N ARG A 114 -10.92 -7.83 -11.69
CA ARG A 114 -11.22 -7.54 -13.09
C ARG A 114 -10.13 -8.11 -14.00
N SER A 115 -8.87 -7.97 -13.63
CA SER A 115 -7.74 -8.54 -14.36
C SER A 115 -7.80 -10.07 -14.37
N LEU A 116 -8.03 -10.69 -13.20
CA LEU A 116 -8.11 -12.15 -13.08
C LEU A 116 -9.25 -12.74 -13.89
N ARG A 117 -10.41 -12.06 -13.93
CA ARG A 117 -11.55 -12.47 -14.76
C ARG A 117 -11.20 -12.47 -16.24
N SER A 118 -10.55 -11.42 -16.74
CA SER A 118 -10.09 -11.36 -18.13
C SER A 118 -9.12 -12.50 -18.46
N MET A 119 -8.11 -12.71 -17.62
CA MET A 119 -7.13 -13.78 -17.77
C MET A 119 -7.75 -15.19 -17.79
N CYS A 120 -8.72 -15.42 -16.93
CA CYS A 120 -9.34 -16.75 -16.76
C CYS A 120 -10.65 -16.91 -17.54
N GLY A 121 -11.01 -15.94 -18.39
CA GLY A 121 -12.22 -15.97 -19.22
C GLY A 121 -13.53 -16.00 -18.42
N VAL A 122 -13.53 -15.53 -17.17
CA VAL A 122 -14.70 -15.57 -16.28
C VAL A 122 -15.54 -14.32 -16.47
N SER A 123 -16.80 -14.51 -16.85
CA SER A 123 -17.74 -13.41 -17.02
C SER A 123 -18.19 -12.81 -15.68
N GLN A 124 -18.56 -11.54 -15.68
CA GLN A 124 -19.15 -10.91 -14.50
C GLN A 124 -20.53 -11.51 -14.13
N LYS A 125 -21.24 -12.09 -15.12
CA LYS A 125 -22.56 -12.71 -14.95
C LYS A 125 -22.52 -13.97 -14.09
N GLU A 126 -21.40 -14.70 -14.11
CA GLU A 126 -21.20 -15.91 -13.30
C GLU A 126 -21.15 -15.64 -11.79
N ARG A 127 -21.01 -14.37 -11.36
CA ARG A 127 -20.99 -13.98 -9.94
C ARG A 127 -20.01 -14.78 -9.06
N CYS A 128 -18.93 -15.33 -9.65
CA CYS A 128 -17.90 -16.05 -8.92
C CYS A 128 -17.29 -15.18 -7.82
N ARG A 129 -16.97 -15.79 -6.67
CA ARG A 129 -16.28 -15.08 -5.59
C ARG A 129 -14.84 -14.78 -6.01
N TYR A 130 -14.26 -13.77 -5.37
CA TYR A 130 -12.88 -13.39 -5.63
C TYR A 130 -11.89 -14.53 -5.33
N SER A 131 -12.10 -15.28 -4.25
CA SER A 131 -11.34 -16.49 -3.92
C SER A 131 -11.33 -17.50 -5.06
N ASP A 132 -12.50 -17.77 -5.64
CA ASP A 132 -12.68 -18.84 -6.63
C ASP A 132 -12.01 -18.45 -7.95
N VAL A 133 -12.13 -17.18 -8.36
CA VAL A 133 -11.44 -16.67 -9.57
C VAL A 133 -9.93 -16.72 -9.37
N ARG A 134 -9.43 -16.30 -8.20
CA ARG A 134 -8.01 -16.34 -7.85
C ARG A 134 -7.45 -17.76 -7.89
N GLU A 135 -8.15 -18.71 -7.28
CA GLU A 135 -7.78 -20.13 -7.27
C GLU A 135 -7.78 -20.72 -8.67
N ARG A 136 -8.81 -20.44 -9.49
CA ARG A 136 -8.85 -20.84 -10.91
C ARG A 136 -7.59 -20.38 -11.63
N CYS A 137 -7.14 -19.15 -11.37
CA CYS A 137 -5.95 -18.56 -11.96
C CYS A 137 -4.63 -19.08 -11.37
N GLY A 138 -4.65 -19.98 -10.37
CA GLY A 138 -3.46 -20.60 -9.78
C GLY A 138 -2.72 -19.70 -8.80
N LEU A 139 -3.32 -18.57 -8.38
CA LEU A 139 -2.71 -17.65 -7.43
C LEU A 139 -2.99 -18.11 -6.00
N LYS A 140 -1.93 -18.28 -5.20
CA LYS A 140 -2.03 -18.72 -3.79
C LYS A 140 -2.42 -17.59 -2.85
N GLU A 141 -2.03 -16.36 -3.17
CA GLU A 141 -2.16 -15.20 -2.30
C GLU A 141 -3.01 -14.12 -2.97
N ASP A 142 -3.79 -13.41 -2.18
CA ASP A 142 -4.47 -12.21 -2.65
C ASP A 142 -3.57 -10.97 -2.50
N VAL A 143 -3.95 -9.90 -3.21
CA VAL A 143 -3.22 -8.63 -3.22
C VAL A 143 -3.07 -8.01 -1.81
N VAL A 144 -4.04 -8.26 -0.92
CA VAL A 144 -4.00 -7.79 0.47
C VAL A 144 -2.90 -8.50 1.23
N THR A 145 -2.82 -9.81 1.10
CA THR A 145 -1.81 -10.65 1.76
C THR A 145 -0.42 -10.32 1.27
N ILE A 146 -0.25 -10.11 -0.05
CA ILE A 146 1.00 -9.63 -0.63
C ILE A 146 1.40 -8.28 -0.02
N THR A 147 0.43 -7.37 0.12
CA THR A 147 0.68 -6.06 0.72
C THR A 147 1.05 -6.15 2.20
N GLU A 148 0.28 -6.91 3.00
CA GLU A 148 0.53 -7.10 4.42
C GLU A 148 1.93 -7.67 4.67
N ARG A 149 2.40 -8.57 3.79
CA ARG A 149 3.79 -9.08 3.83
C ARG A 149 4.82 -7.98 3.57
N GLY A 150 4.60 -7.15 2.55
CA GLY A 150 5.47 -6.00 2.25
C GLY A 150 5.54 -5.00 3.42
N MET A 151 4.40 -4.72 4.03
CA MET A 151 4.30 -3.88 5.24
C MET A 151 5.11 -4.47 6.40
N LEU A 152 4.99 -5.77 6.65
CA LEU A 152 5.74 -6.45 7.71
C LEU A 152 7.24 -6.44 7.44
N HIS A 153 7.65 -6.62 6.19
CA HIS A 153 9.06 -6.53 5.80
C HIS A 153 9.62 -5.12 6.02
N TRP A 154 8.88 -4.09 5.63
CA TRP A 154 9.25 -2.70 5.88
C TRP A 154 9.31 -2.37 7.38
N PHE A 155 8.35 -2.86 8.16
CA PHE A 155 8.32 -2.71 9.61
C PHE A 155 9.54 -3.35 10.27
N ASP A 156 9.89 -4.58 9.90
CA ASP A 156 11.09 -5.26 10.40
C ASP A 156 12.36 -4.49 10.05
N TYR A 157 12.44 -3.93 8.83
CA TYR A 157 13.53 -3.03 8.45
C TYR A 157 13.61 -1.77 9.32
N LEU A 158 12.46 -1.15 9.64
CA LEU A 158 12.39 0.02 10.52
C LEU A 158 12.85 -0.30 11.95
N GLU A 159 12.46 -1.46 12.49
CA GLU A 159 12.86 -1.86 13.84
C GLU A 159 14.37 -2.11 13.95
N ARG A 160 14.98 -2.70 12.92
CA ARG A 160 16.44 -2.95 12.84
C ARG A 160 17.26 -1.70 12.51
N MET A 161 16.64 -0.62 12.06
CA MET A 161 17.32 0.62 11.69
C MET A 161 17.95 1.29 12.93
N ASN A 162 19.05 2.03 12.76
CA ASN A 162 19.68 2.79 13.85
C ASN A 162 18.75 3.89 14.40
N GLU A 163 18.79 4.14 15.71
CA GLU A 163 17.92 5.10 16.43
C GLU A 163 18.20 6.57 16.05
N ASP A 164 19.41 6.85 15.60
CA ASP A 164 19.90 8.14 15.12
C ASP A 164 19.34 8.50 13.73
N ARG A 165 18.77 7.55 12.98
CA ARG A 165 18.14 7.86 11.69
C ARG A 165 16.80 8.54 11.90
N LEU A 166 16.64 9.71 11.26
CA LEU A 166 15.40 10.49 11.25
C LEU A 166 14.16 9.64 10.94
N THR A 167 14.25 8.69 10.00
CA THR A 167 13.14 7.80 9.64
C THR A 167 12.63 6.98 10.83
N LYS A 168 13.53 6.43 11.66
CA LYS A 168 13.17 5.65 12.85
C LYS A 168 12.58 6.56 13.94
N GLN A 169 13.13 7.76 14.10
CA GLN A 169 12.62 8.75 15.04
C GLN A 169 11.20 9.19 14.65
N ILE A 170 10.98 9.60 13.39
CA ILE A 170 9.66 9.99 12.87
C ILE A 170 8.65 8.85 13.03
N TYR A 171 9.06 7.62 12.76
CA TYR A 171 8.23 6.44 12.93
C TYR A 171 7.80 6.22 14.39
N ARG A 172 8.72 6.41 15.36
CA ARG A 172 8.45 6.29 16.80
C ARG A 172 7.68 7.48 17.38
N VAL A 173 7.72 8.64 16.72
CA VAL A 173 6.94 9.80 17.15
C VAL A 173 5.46 9.46 17.08
N ASN A 174 4.89 9.21 18.25
CA ASN A 174 3.46 9.01 18.40
C ASN A 174 2.78 10.37 18.21
N VAL A 175 2.13 10.57 17.06
CA VAL A 175 1.32 11.77 16.83
C VAL A 175 0.04 11.63 17.67
N CYS A 176 0.12 12.03 18.94
CA CYS A 176 -1.06 12.22 19.78
C CYS A 176 -1.84 13.40 19.20
N GLY A 177 -2.73 13.14 18.24
CA GLY A 177 -3.80 14.07 17.93
C GLY A 177 -4.73 14.18 19.13
N GLU A 178 -5.26 15.37 19.39
CA GLU A 178 -6.36 15.56 20.34
C GLU A 178 -7.47 14.56 20.02
N LYS A 179 -7.87 13.75 21.02
CA LYS A 179 -8.99 12.80 20.91
C LYS A 179 -10.29 13.60 20.81
N GLY A 180 -10.58 14.15 19.64
CA GLY A 180 -11.82 14.87 19.36
C GLY A 180 -13.00 13.95 19.06
N ASN A 181 -13.98 14.01 19.97
CA ASN A 181 -15.41 13.64 19.95
C ASN A 181 -15.89 12.22 19.58
N LYS A 182 -16.92 11.80 20.35
CA LYS A 182 -17.63 10.50 20.40
C LYS A 182 -17.62 9.71 19.07
N GLY A 183 -16.93 8.58 19.06
CA GLY A 183 -16.88 7.61 17.97
C GLY A 183 -15.71 6.63 18.11
N ARG A 184 -15.60 5.64 17.22
CA ARG A 184 -14.44 4.73 17.17
C ARG A 184 -13.19 5.53 16.80
N SER A 185 -12.14 5.42 17.61
CA SER A 185 -10.85 6.08 17.34
C SER A 185 -10.30 5.70 15.96
N ARG A 186 -9.60 6.65 15.33
CA ARG A 186 -8.87 6.36 14.09
C ARG A 186 -7.84 5.28 14.39
N LYS A 187 -7.75 4.25 13.55
CA LYS A 187 -6.67 3.27 13.62
C LYS A 187 -5.35 3.98 13.29
N SER A 188 -4.40 3.92 14.20
CA SER A 188 -3.02 4.33 13.91
C SER A 188 -2.32 3.28 13.03
N TYR A 189 -1.15 3.64 12.49
CA TYR A 189 -0.29 2.69 11.79
C TYR A 189 0.15 1.55 12.73
N ALA A 190 0.52 1.87 13.97
CA ALA A 190 0.88 0.88 14.98
C ALA A 190 -0.28 -0.10 15.30
N ASP A 191 -1.51 0.41 15.45
CA ASP A 191 -2.70 -0.44 15.63
C ASP A 191 -2.91 -1.39 14.45
N HIS A 192 -2.66 -0.87 13.24
CA HIS A 192 -2.81 -1.62 12.01
C HIS A 192 -1.75 -2.72 11.91
N MET A 193 -0.47 -2.41 12.12
CA MET A 193 0.62 -3.41 12.18
C MET A 193 0.37 -4.45 13.26
N GLY A 194 -0.05 -4.04 14.45
CA GLY A 194 -0.44 -4.95 15.53
C GLY A 194 -1.59 -5.88 15.13
N SER A 195 -2.55 -5.41 14.33
CA SER A 195 -3.63 -6.26 13.81
C SER A 195 -3.15 -7.27 12.76
N ILE A 196 -2.20 -6.90 11.90
CA ILE A 196 -1.59 -7.80 10.91
C ILE A 196 -0.78 -8.89 11.61
N LEU A 197 0.05 -8.52 12.60
CA LEU A 197 0.86 -9.45 13.37
C LEU A 197 -0.02 -10.49 14.10
N LYS A 198 -1.09 -10.04 14.77
CA LYS A 198 -2.06 -10.93 15.43
C LYS A 198 -2.71 -11.91 14.45
N LYS A 199 -3.08 -11.45 13.25
CA LYS A 199 -3.62 -12.30 12.18
C LYS A 199 -2.62 -13.38 11.78
N GLY A 200 -1.34 -13.03 11.63
CA GLY A 200 -0.26 -13.98 11.33
C GLY A 200 -0.07 -15.04 12.41
N THR A 201 -0.06 -14.65 13.69
CA THR A 201 0.05 -15.60 14.81
C THR A 201 -1.13 -16.56 14.88
N ILE A 202 -2.35 -16.10 14.61
CA ILE A 202 -3.56 -16.95 14.59
C ILE A 202 -3.51 -17.96 13.43
N LEU A 203 -2.94 -17.57 12.28
CA LEU A 203 -2.78 -18.47 11.13
C LEU A 203 -1.69 -19.53 11.37
N SER A 204 -0.64 -19.23 12.14
CA SER A 204 0.41 -20.22 12.47
C SER A 204 -0.04 -21.24 13.51
N THR A 205 -0.90 -20.86 14.46
CA THR A 205 -1.43 -21.79 15.48
C THR A 205 -2.54 -22.71 14.95
N ARG A 206 -3.19 -22.35 13.83
CA ARG A 206 -4.27 -23.14 13.22
C ARG A 206 -3.79 -24.18 12.19
N ASN A 207 -2.54 -24.05 11.74
CA ASN A 207 -1.89 -24.97 10.81
C ASN A 207 -0.93 -25.95 11.52
N ARG A 208 -1.05 -26.08 12.84
CA ARG A 208 -0.30 -27.02 13.68
C ARG A 208 -1.26 -27.98 14.35
#